data_AF-A0AAV0PL50-F1
#
_entry.id   AF-A0AAV0PL50-F1
#
_cell.length_a   1.000
_cell.length_b   1.000
_cell.length_c   1.000
_cell.angle_alpha   90.00
_cell.angle_beta   90.00
_cell.angle_gamma   90.00
#
_symmetry.space_group_name_H-M   'P 1'
#
loop_
_entity.id
_entity.type
_entity.pdbx_description
1 polymer ?
#
loop_
_entity_poly.entity_id
_entity_poly.type
_entity_poly.pdbx_seq_one_letter_code
_entity_poly.pdbx_strand_id
1 'polypeptide(L)'
;MQDIPRTFPGHPALDEHGRDSLRRILTAYARHNPSVGYCQAMNYFAGLLLLLMPEENAFWTFVGIIDDYFDGYYTEEMIESQVDQLVFEELMHEIFPRLVSHLEFMGVQVAWVSGPWFLSIFINMLPWESVLRIWDVLLFEGNRVMLFRTAFALMELYGPALLTTKDAGDAVTLLQSLAGSTFDSSQLVLTACVGFLAITEARLVELRDKHRVSVLEAMEERSRQGKVWKDSKSLATKLYSFKHDKGRDGRSSEGDNSLSGSASTFDDFLCGLSSDAELDCLPDLQDQVVWLKVELCRLLEEKRSAILRAEELETALMEMVKQDNRRELSAKIEKLEQEMYGLRRTLAEKKEQEAAMLEVLMRVEQEQKITEEARVIAEKEAAAQRREFDSLREKYDKAMGLIAQMEKRVVMAESMLEATAQYQSGQTKAQFVP
;
A
#
# COMPACT_ATOMS: atom_id res chain seq x y z
N MET A 1 -5.87 17.52 16.31
CA MET A 1 -5.27 16.58 15.34
C MET A 1 -4.80 17.37 14.12
N GLN A 2 -3.49 17.55 13.97
CA GLN A 2 -2.89 18.34 12.89
C GLN A 2 -2.90 17.61 11.53
N ASP A 3 -3.26 16.33 11.50
CA ASP A 3 -3.07 15.46 10.33
C ASP A 3 -4.28 15.36 9.39
N ILE A 4 -5.43 15.86 9.82
CA ILE A 4 -6.68 15.79 9.06
C ILE A 4 -6.55 16.46 7.68
N PRO A 5 -5.95 17.67 7.54
CA PRO A 5 -5.83 18.32 6.23
C PRO A 5 -4.90 17.59 5.25
N ARG A 6 -3.98 16.76 5.74
CA ARG A 6 -3.01 15.99 4.92
C ARG A 6 -3.47 14.56 4.61
N THR A 7 -4.66 14.17 5.04
CA THR A 7 -5.23 12.83 4.80
C THR A 7 -5.95 12.83 3.45
N PHE A 8 -5.42 12.12 2.45
CA PHE A 8 -5.94 12.06 1.07
C PHE A 8 -6.32 13.45 0.49
N PRO A 9 -5.34 14.36 0.35
CA PRO A 9 -5.61 15.73 -0.05
C PRO A 9 -6.28 15.78 -1.44
N GLY A 10 -7.39 16.51 -1.54
CA GLY A 10 -8.13 16.65 -2.80
C GLY A 10 -9.10 15.52 -3.13
N HIS A 11 -9.24 14.49 -2.28
CA HIS A 11 -10.22 13.44 -2.51
C HIS A 11 -11.66 13.98 -2.34
N PRO A 12 -12.58 13.80 -3.31
CA PRO A 12 -13.92 14.41 -3.29
C PRO A 12 -14.76 14.05 -2.06
N ALA A 13 -14.63 12.82 -1.55
CA ALA A 13 -15.36 12.37 -0.37
C ALA A 13 -14.76 12.86 0.97
N LEU A 14 -13.56 13.45 0.96
CA LEU A 14 -12.94 14.11 2.11
C LEU A 14 -12.94 15.62 1.90
N ASP A 15 -14.13 16.16 1.61
CA ASP A 15 -14.44 17.57 1.64
C ASP A 15 -14.52 18.09 3.10
N GLU A 16 -15.11 19.27 3.32
CA GLU A 16 -15.26 19.80 4.67
C GLU A 16 -16.09 18.87 5.59
N HIS A 17 -17.17 18.29 5.07
CA HIS A 17 -18.01 17.37 5.83
C HIS A 17 -17.27 16.04 6.10
N GLY A 18 -16.59 15.48 5.10
CA GLY A 18 -15.79 14.27 5.25
C GLY A 18 -14.65 14.46 6.27
N ARG A 19 -14.00 15.63 6.28
CA ARG A 19 -12.99 15.98 7.30
C ARG A 19 -13.57 16.08 8.70
N ASP A 20 -14.81 16.54 8.84
CA ASP A 20 -15.51 16.58 10.12
C ASP A 20 -15.90 15.18 10.60
N SER A 21 -16.38 14.30 9.71
CA SER A 21 -16.59 12.87 10.01
C SER A 21 -15.29 12.21 10.46
N LEU A 22 -14.18 12.43 9.75
CA LEU A 22 -12.87 11.91 10.13
C LEU A 22 -12.45 12.39 11.53
N ARG A 23 -12.66 13.68 11.83
CA ARG A 23 -12.39 14.23 13.17
C ARG A 23 -13.21 13.56 14.24
N ARG A 24 -14.51 13.30 13.99
CA ARG A 24 -15.41 12.64 14.93
C ARG A 24 -14.97 11.21 15.21
N ILE A 25 -14.66 10.41 14.19
CA ILE A 25 -14.17 9.03 14.36
C ILE A 25 -12.91 9.00 15.23
N LEU A 26 -11.89 9.79 14.86
CA LEU A 26 -10.62 9.78 15.59
C LEU A 26 -10.77 10.29 17.03
N THR A 27 -11.60 11.30 17.24
CA THR A 27 -11.88 11.83 18.59
C THR A 27 -12.69 10.84 19.42
N ALA A 28 -13.66 10.15 18.81
CA ALA A 28 -14.44 9.11 19.47
C ALA A 28 -13.54 7.94 19.86
N TYR A 29 -12.63 7.52 18.99
CA TYR A 29 -11.71 6.42 19.28
C TYR A 29 -10.74 6.78 20.42
N ALA A 30 -10.13 7.97 20.38
CA ALA A 30 -9.25 8.42 21.46
C ALA A 30 -9.95 8.50 22.83
N ARG A 31 -11.29 8.64 22.86
CA ARG A 31 -12.10 8.55 24.08
C ARG A 31 -12.52 7.12 24.42
N HIS A 32 -12.72 6.27 23.41
CA HIS A 32 -13.07 4.86 23.56
C HIS A 32 -11.92 4.07 24.18
N ASN A 33 -10.70 4.28 23.69
CA ASN A 33 -9.50 3.61 24.16
C ASN A 33 -8.41 4.64 24.56
N PRO A 34 -8.43 5.19 25.79
CA PRO A 34 -7.50 6.23 26.23
C PRO A 34 -6.04 5.78 26.38
N SER A 35 -5.76 4.47 26.51
CA SER A 35 -4.39 3.96 26.61
C SER A 35 -3.65 4.00 25.27
N VAL A 36 -4.39 3.91 24.17
CA VAL A 36 -3.88 4.12 22.80
C VAL A 36 -4.00 5.59 22.41
N GLY A 37 -5.18 6.18 22.63
CA GLY A 37 -5.47 7.56 22.25
C GLY A 37 -5.44 7.76 20.73
N TYR A 38 -4.57 8.65 20.25
CA TYR A 38 -4.34 8.87 18.82
C TYR A 38 -2.87 8.68 18.50
N CYS A 39 -2.57 7.65 17.72
CA CYS A 39 -1.26 7.44 17.13
C CYS A 39 -1.22 8.04 15.71
N GLN A 40 -0.07 8.58 15.33
CA GLN A 40 0.16 9.06 13.97
C GLN A 40 -0.02 7.89 12.99
N ALA A 41 -0.61 8.17 11.83
CA ALA A 41 -1.08 7.22 10.80
C ALA A 41 -2.54 6.75 10.95
N MET A 42 -3.14 6.81 12.13
CA MET A 42 -4.55 6.43 12.34
C MET A 42 -5.54 7.23 11.51
N ASN A 43 -5.20 8.49 11.19
CA ASN A 43 -5.98 9.34 10.31
C ASN A 43 -6.19 8.71 8.92
N TYR A 44 -5.20 7.98 8.41
CA TYR A 44 -5.30 7.33 7.11
C TYR A 44 -6.18 6.08 7.15
N PHE A 45 -6.18 5.34 8.27
CA PHE A 45 -7.08 4.20 8.48
C PHE A 45 -8.54 4.66 8.52
N ALA A 46 -8.84 5.62 9.40
CA ALA A 46 -10.18 6.17 9.52
C ALA A 46 -10.63 6.84 8.20
N GLY A 47 -9.70 7.51 7.50
CA GLY A 47 -9.95 8.07 6.17
C GLY A 47 -10.31 6.98 5.15
N LEU A 48 -9.51 5.93 5.04
CA LEU A 48 -9.76 4.78 4.15
C LEU A 48 -11.14 4.17 4.42
N LEU A 49 -11.46 3.90 5.69
CA LEU A 49 -12.74 3.30 6.06
C LEU A 49 -13.92 4.22 5.72
N LEU A 50 -13.80 5.53 5.96
CA LEU A 50 -14.82 6.50 5.58
C LEU A 50 -15.08 6.58 4.07
N LEU A 51 -14.09 6.24 3.24
CA LEU A 51 -14.28 6.17 1.79
C LEU A 51 -15.08 4.93 1.37
N LEU A 52 -15.12 3.90 2.21
CA LEU A 52 -15.71 2.60 1.89
C LEU A 52 -17.06 2.36 2.57
N MET A 53 -17.33 3.03 3.70
CA MET A 53 -18.54 2.77 4.49
C MET A 53 -19.03 4.00 5.28
N PRO A 54 -20.29 3.99 5.76
CA PRO A 54 -20.83 5.06 6.60
C PRO A 54 -20.03 5.26 7.90
N GLU A 55 -20.07 6.48 8.44
CA GLU A 55 -19.26 6.92 9.58
C GLU A 55 -19.31 5.99 10.80
N GLU A 56 -20.49 5.51 11.19
CA GLU A 56 -20.64 4.59 12.34
C GLU A 56 -20.00 3.23 12.08
N ASN A 57 -20.17 2.67 10.88
CA ASN A 57 -19.54 1.41 10.50
C ASN A 57 -18.02 1.58 10.41
N ALA A 58 -17.56 2.72 9.90
CA ALA A 58 -16.13 3.04 9.82
C ALA A 58 -15.52 3.13 11.22
N PHE A 59 -16.24 3.70 12.20
CA PHE A 59 -15.81 3.73 13.59
C PHE A 59 -15.68 2.32 14.18
N TRP A 60 -16.71 1.47 14.09
CA TRP A 60 -16.65 0.12 14.66
C TRP A 60 -15.63 -0.78 13.96
N THR A 61 -15.47 -0.63 12.65
CA THR A 61 -14.42 -1.34 11.89
C THR A 61 -13.04 -0.86 12.33
N PHE A 62 -12.87 0.45 12.52
CA PHE A 62 -11.61 1.02 13.03
C PHE A 62 -11.27 0.49 14.42
N VAL A 63 -12.24 0.42 15.33
CA VAL A 63 -12.09 -0.17 16.66
C VAL A 63 -11.63 -1.62 16.56
N GLY A 64 -12.31 -2.47 15.79
CA GLY A 64 -11.93 -3.88 15.65
C GLY A 64 -10.52 -4.07 15.06
N ILE A 65 -10.13 -3.25 14.09
CA ILE A 65 -8.77 -3.32 13.55
C ILE A 65 -7.73 -2.97 14.62
N ILE A 66 -7.90 -1.85 15.33
CA ILE A 66 -6.87 -1.40 16.26
C ILE A 66 -6.86 -2.24 17.54
N ASP A 67 -8.02 -2.54 18.10
CA ASP A 67 -8.13 -3.19 19.41
C ASP A 67 -8.05 -4.72 19.33
N ASP A 68 -8.49 -5.35 18.22
CA ASP A 68 -8.41 -6.81 18.08
C ASP A 68 -7.19 -7.25 17.27
N TYR A 69 -6.98 -6.71 16.06
CA TYR A 69 -5.93 -7.21 15.16
C TYR A 69 -4.55 -6.65 15.50
N PHE A 70 -4.54 -5.44 16.07
CA PHE A 70 -3.35 -4.66 16.41
C PHE A 70 -3.28 -4.33 17.90
N ASP A 71 -3.79 -5.22 18.76
CA ASP A 71 -3.70 -5.06 20.21
C ASP A 71 -2.25 -4.78 20.65
N GLY A 72 -2.09 -3.78 21.51
CA GLY A 72 -0.79 -3.32 21.99
C GLY A 72 0.08 -2.57 20.97
N TYR A 73 -0.26 -2.56 19.68
CA TYR A 73 0.61 -2.07 18.60
C TYR A 73 0.77 -0.55 18.59
N TYR A 74 -0.33 0.17 18.80
CA TYR A 74 -0.41 1.64 18.72
C TYR A 74 -0.37 2.32 20.10
N THR A 75 -0.01 1.60 21.15
CA THR A 75 0.18 2.14 22.51
C THR A 75 1.26 3.22 22.54
N GLU A 76 1.29 4.06 23.59
CA GLU A 76 2.33 5.10 23.76
C GLU A 76 3.76 4.54 23.68
N GLU A 77 3.93 3.33 24.21
CA GLU A 77 5.22 2.63 24.25
C GLU A 77 5.52 1.87 22.96
N MET A 78 4.51 1.62 22.12
CA MET A 78 4.60 0.92 20.84
C MET A 78 5.39 -0.41 20.93
N ILE A 79 5.20 -1.16 22.02
CA ILE A 79 5.98 -2.37 22.31
C ILE A 79 5.82 -3.39 21.18
N GLU A 80 4.58 -3.75 20.82
CA GLU A 80 4.34 -4.75 19.78
C GLU A 80 4.82 -4.30 18.40
N SER A 81 4.85 -2.98 18.13
CA SER A 81 5.46 -2.44 16.92
C SER A 81 6.97 -2.64 16.90
N GLN A 82 7.66 -2.32 18.00
CA GLN A 82 9.10 -2.58 18.14
C GLN A 82 9.43 -4.08 18.02
N VAL A 83 8.61 -4.94 18.64
CA VAL A 83 8.75 -6.40 18.53
C VAL A 83 8.64 -6.85 17.08
N ASP A 84 7.59 -6.42 16.36
CA ASP A 84 7.42 -6.80 14.95
C ASP A 84 8.56 -6.28 14.06
N GLN A 85 9.20 -5.14 14.37
CA GLN A 85 10.39 -4.68 13.65
C GLN A 85 11.60 -5.62 13.87
N LEU A 86 11.83 -6.08 15.11
CA LEU A 86 12.93 -7.03 15.40
C LEU A 86 12.67 -8.41 14.78
N VAL A 87 11.42 -8.86 14.80
CA VAL A 87 11.01 -10.10 14.11
C VAL A 87 11.27 -9.97 12.61
N PHE A 88 10.90 -8.84 12.01
CA PHE A 88 11.12 -8.59 10.60
C PHE A 88 12.62 -8.54 10.26
N GLU A 89 13.43 -7.88 11.08
CA GLU A 89 14.88 -7.81 10.91
C GLU A 89 15.54 -9.19 10.99
N GLU A 90 15.18 -10.05 11.97
CA GLU A 90 15.68 -11.43 12.06
C GLU A 90 15.35 -12.23 10.79
N LEU A 91 14.10 -12.15 10.32
CA LEU A 91 13.67 -12.83 9.11
C LEU A 91 14.31 -12.26 7.84
N MET A 92 14.60 -10.96 7.79
CA MET A 92 15.34 -10.35 6.69
C MET A 92 16.77 -10.90 6.58
N HIS A 93 17.44 -11.14 7.71
CA HIS A 93 18.74 -11.81 7.71
C HIS A 93 18.65 -13.26 7.24
N GLU A 94 17.55 -13.96 7.54
CA GLU A 94 17.32 -15.34 7.09
C GLU A 94 17.04 -15.41 5.58
N ILE A 95 16.17 -14.54 5.07
CA ILE A 95 15.63 -14.62 3.70
C ILE A 95 16.50 -13.83 2.71
N PHE A 96 16.98 -12.65 3.09
CA PHE A 96 17.72 -11.74 2.21
C PHE A 96 19.08 -11.31 2.79
N PRO A 97 19.96 -12.24 3.20
CA PRO A 97 21.21 -11.92 3.91
C PRO A 97 22.10 -10.94 3.13
N ARG A 98 22.17 -11.09 1.80
CA ARG A 98 22.96 -10.20 0.93
C ARG A 98 22.44 -8.77 0.92
N LEU A 99 21.12 -8.59 0.94
CA LEU A 99 20.50 -7.27 0.95
C LEU A 99 20.73 -6.59 2.30
N VAL A 100 20.57 -7.33 3.40
CA VAL A 100 20.79 -6.78 4.74
C VAL A 100 22.24 -6.34 4.93
N SER A 101 23.22 -7.19 4.57
CA SER A 101 24.63 -6.79 4.65
C SER A 101 24.98 -5.56 3.81
N HIS A 102 24.31 -5.38 2.67
CA HIS A 102 24.47 -4.19 1.84
C HIS A 102 23.87 -2.93 2.49
N LEU A 103 22.67 -3.05 3.06
CA LEU A 103 22.03 -1.96 3.80
C LEU A 103 22.86 -1.56 5.04
N GLU A 104 23.35 -2.53 5.80
CA GLU A 104 24.24 -2.32 6.95
C GLU A 104 25.56 -1.64 6.54
N PHE A 105 26.16 -2.06 5.42
CA PHE A 105 27.36 -1.42 4.87
C PHE A 105 27.12 0.07 4.57
N MET A 106 25.92 0.42 4.09
CA MET A 106 25.51 1.81 3.87
C MET A 106 25.07 2.54 5.14
N GLY A 107 25.01 1.86 6.29
CA GLY A 107 24.50 2.42 7.54
C GLY A 107 22.98 2.60 7.58
N VAL A 108 22.24 1.88 6.74
CA VAL A 108 20.77 1.90 6.69
C VAL A 108 20.22 0.73 7.51
N GLN A 109 19.51 1.05 8.60
CA GLN A 109 18.80 0.03 9.37
C GLN A 109 17.50 -0.37 8.67
N VAL A 110 17.19 -1.66 8.66
CA VAL A 110 15.95 -2.19 8.06
C VAL A 110 14.73 -1.51 8.66
N ALA A 111 14.71 -1.31 9.98
CA ALA A 111 13.63 -0.66 10.71
C ALA A 111 13.31 0.78 10.24
N TRP A 112 14.29 1.51 9.69
CA TRP A 112 14.05 2.86 9.15
C TRP A 112 13.21 2.82 7.88
N VAL A 113 13.29 1.72 7.13
CA VAL A 113 12.54 1.49 5.91
C VAL A 113 11.18 0.87 6.24
N SER A 114 11.15 -0.21 7.02
CA SER A 114 9.94 -0.98 7.31
C SER A 114 9.03 -0.37 8.37
N GLY A 115 9.56 0.48 9.28
CA GLY A 115 8.77 1.11 10.33
C GLY A 115 7.57 1.91 9.80
N PRO A 116 7.77 2.86 8.87
CA PRO A 116 6.67 3.59 8.23
C PRO A 116 5.66 2.70 7.50
N TRP A 117 6.12 1.59 6.92
CA TRP A 117 5.27 0.65 6.19
C TRP A 117 4.29 -0.05 7.12
N PHE A 118 4.80 -0.60 8.22
CA PHE A 118 4.00 -1.35 9.18
C PHE A 118 3.07 -0.40 9.94
N LEU A 119 3.60 0.74 10.39
CA LEU A 119 2.84 1.71 11.16
C LEU A 119 1.62 2.24 10.40
N SER A 120 1.74 2.41 9.09
CA SER A 120 0.67 2.92 8.22
C SER A 120 -0.05 1.82 7.41
N ILE A 121 0.24 0.55 7.67
CA ILE A 121 -0.30 -0.61 6.92
C ILE A 121 -0.29 -0.32 5.41
N PHE A 122 0.85 0.20 4.94
CA PHE A 122 1.15 0.57 3.55
C PHE A 122 0.28 1.66 2.90
N ILE A 123 -0.72 2.24 3.57
CA ILE A 123 -1.68 3.18 2.95
C ILE A 123 -1.00 4.37 2.28
N ASN A 124 0.04 4.91 2.91
CA ASN A 124 0.73 6.11 2.43
C ASN A 124 1.91 5.82 1.52
N MET A 125 2.15 4.55 1.22
CA MET A 125 3.32 4.11 0.49
C MET A 125 2.92 3.54 -0.86
N LEU A 126 1.92 2.65 -0.90
CA LEU A 126 1.56 1.95 -2.12
C LEU A 126 0.40 2.63 -2.87
N PRO A 127 0.27 2.37 -4.19
CA PRO A 127 -0.90 2.79 -4.95
C PRO A 127 -2.19 2.24 -4.33
N TRP A 128 -3.27 3.01 -4.46
CA TRP A 128 -4.55 2.74 -3.79
C TRP A 128 -5.08 1.33 -4.04
N GLU A 129 -4.98 0.83 -5.28
CA GLU A 129 -5.42 -0.50 -5.67
C GLU A 129 -4.65 -1.59 -4.92
N SER A 130 -3.34 -1.39 -4.70
CA SER A 130 -2.51 -2.34 -3.95
C SER A 130 -2.85 -2.32 -2.47
N VAL A 131 -3.06 -1.12 -1.91
CA VAL A 131 -3.48 -0.94 -0.52
C VAL A 131 -4.77 -1.69 -0.25
N LEU A 132 -5.81 -1.50 -1.08
CA LEU A 132 -7.09 -2.19 -0.91
C LEU A 132 -6.94 -3.71 -0.95
N ARG A 133 -6.14 -4.24 -1.89
CA ARG A 133 -5.94 -5.68 -2.02
C ARG A 133 -5.18 -6.30 -0.85
N ILE A 134 -4.20 -5.58 -0.29
CA ILE A 134 -3.51 -5.98 0.95
C ILE A 134 -4.47 -5.97 2.13
N TRP A 135 -5.28 -4.91 2.24
CA TRP A 135 -6.27 -4.75 3.30
C TRP A 135 -7.37 -5.83 3.24
N ASP A 136 -7.81 -6.24 2.05
CA ASP A 136 -8.76 -7.36 1.91
C ASP A 136 -8.21 -8.65 2.58
N VAL A 137 -6.94 -8.97 2.31
CA VAL A 137 -6.29 -10.18 2.85
C VAL A 137 -6.04 -10.03 4.34
N LEU A 138 -5.56 -8.86 4.79
CA LEU A 138 -5.36 -8.56 6.20
C LEU A 138 -6.67 -8.71 6.99
N LEU A 139 -7.77 -8.17 6.46
CA LEU A 139 -9.09 -8.23 7.10
C LEU A 139 -9.66 -9.65 7.13
N PHE A 140 -9.40 -10.42 6.06
CA PHE A 140 -9.81 -11.82 5.96
C PHE A 140 -9.01 -12.75 6.88
N GLU A 141 -7.68 -12.60 6.93
CA GLU A 141 -6.81 -13.43 7.78
C GLU A 141 -6.95 -13.08 9.28
N GLY A 142 -7.30 -11.84 9.60
CA GLY A 142 -7.55 -11.39 10.96
C GLY A 142 -6.31 -11.32 11.85
N ASN A 143 -5.12 -11.21 11.26
CA ASN A 143 -3.84 -11.16 11.97
C ASN A 143 -2.80 -10.36 11.17
N ARG A 144 -1.61 -10.21 11.74
CA ARG A 144 -0.54 -9.34 11.21
C ARG A 144 0.37 -10.01 10.18
N VAL A 145 0.13 -11.28 9.79
CA VAL A 145 0.99 -12.01 8.81
C VAL A 145 1.11 -11.26 7.49
N MET A 146 0.01 -10.67 7.01
CA MET A 146 -0.01 -9.96 5.74
C MET A 146 0.95 -8.74 5.71
N LEU A 147 1.26 -8.12 6.87
CA LEU A 147 2.26 -7.06 6.95
C LEU A 147 3.65 -7.56 6.53
N PHE A 148 4.07 -8.68 7.13
CA PHE A 148 5.37 -9.28 6.90
C PHE A 148 5.49 -9.78 5.46
N ARG A 149 4.50 -10.54 4.98
CA ARG A 149 4.47 -11.06 3.62
C ARG A 149 4.54 -9.96 2.57
N THR A 150 3.80 -8.87 2.77
CA THR A 150 3.84 -7.71 1.88
C THR A 150 5.22 -7.06 1.90
N ALA A 151 5.79 -6.83 3.08
CA ALA A 151 7.11 -6.22 3.19
C ALA A 151 8.21 -7.06 2.54
N PHE A 152 8.18 -8.39 2.68
CA PHE A 152 9.13 -9.26 1.98
C PHE A 152 8.94 -9.24 0.46
N ALA A 153 7.71 -9.22 -0.02
CA ALA A 153 7.45 -9.08 -1.46
C ALA A 153 7.97 -7.75 -2.02
N LEU A 154 7.85 -6.66 -1.26
CA LEU A 154 8.47 -5.38 -1.63
C LEU A 154 10.00 -5.46 -1.60
N MET A 155 10.60 -6.14 -0.62
CA MET A 155 12.05 -6.33 -0.56
C MET A 155 12.57 -7.25 -1.67
N GLU A 156 11.82 -8.27 -2.09
CA GLU A 156 12.18 -9.13 -3.23
C GLU A 156 12.15 -8.33 -4.53
N LEU A 157 11.12 -7.50 -4.70
CA LEU A 157 10.94 -6.67 -5.88
C LEU A 157 12.00 -5.56 -5.98
N TYR A 158 12.25 -4.85 -4.89
CA TYR A 158 13.15 -3.69 -4.87
C TYR A 158 14.60 -4.06 -4.55
N GLY A 159 14.83 -5.23 -3.96
CA GLY A 159 16.13 -5.73 -3.54
C GLY A 159 17.21 -5.65 -4.63
N PRO A 160 16.94 -6.08 -5.88
CA PRO A 160 17.92 -5.96 -6.96
C PRO A 160 18.36 -4.53 -7.22
N ALA A 161 17.45 -3.55 -7.14
CA ALA A 161 17.75 -2.14 -7.35
C ALA A 161 18.47 -1.53 -6.12
N LEU A 162 18.05 -1.89 -4.91
CA LEU A 162 18.72 -1.50 -3.66
C LEU A 162 20.18 -1.97 -3.61
N LEU A 163 20.49 -3.15 -4.14
CA LEU A 163 21.87 -3.64 -4.23
C LEU A 163 22.77 -2.81 -5.16
N THR A 164 22.19 -1.94 -6.00
CA THR A 164 22.96 -1.04 -6.88
C THR A 164 23.26 0.32 -6.26
N THR A 165 22.60 0.68 -5.16
CA THR A 165 22.79 1.97 -4.51
C THR A 165 24.13 2.01 -3.76
N LYS A 166 24.74 3.19 -3.71
CA LYS A 166 26.10 3.37 -3.16
C LYS A 166 26.10 4.02 -1.79
N ASP A 167 25.04 4.75 -1.45
CA ASP A 167 24.87 5.40 -0.16
C ASP A 167 23.41 5.35 0.32
N ALA A 168 23.22 5.71 1.58
CA ALA A 168 21.93 5.70 2.26
C ALA A 168 20.90 6.64 1.62
N GLY A 169 21.33 7.79 1.09
CA GLY A 169 20.45 8.77 0.46
C GLY A 169 19.85 8.24 -0.84
N ASP A 170 20.67 7.59 -1.66
CA ASP A 170 20.25 6.90 -2.88
C ASP A 170 19.24 5.78 -2.57
N ALA A 171 19.50 4.97 -1.54
CA ALA A 171 18.60 3.89 -1.11
C ALA A 171 17.22 4.43 -0.67
N VAL A 172 17.20 5.49 0.14
CA VAL A 172 15.96 6.13 0.60
C VAL A 172 15.18 6.74 -0.57
N THR A 173 15.87 7.43 -1.47
CA THR A 173 15.25 8.04 -2.67
C THR A 173 14.64 6.97 -3.57
N LEU A 174 15.35 5.86 -3.75
CA LEU A 174 14.87 4.71 -4.51
C LEU A 174 13.58 4.14 -3.90
N LEU A 175 13.58 3.87 -2.58
CA LEU A 175 12.42 3.36 -1.87
C LEU A 175 11.21 4.30 -1.96
N GLN A 176 11.43 5.62 -1.85
CA GLN A 176 10.36 6.63 -1.99
C GLN A 176 9.82 6.72 -3.41
N SER A 177 10.68 6.60 -4.44
CA SER A 177 10.27 6.67 -5.84
C SER A 177 9.54 5.42 -6.32
N LEU A 178 9.93 4.24 -5.82
CA LEU A 178 9.39 2.96 -6.26
C LEU A 178 7.99 2.68 -5.71
N ALA A 179 7.70 3.19 -4.52
CA ALA A 179 6.38 3.09 -3.89
C ALA A 179 5.28 3.78 -4.75
N GLY A 180 5.65 4.82 -5.52
CA GLY A 180 4.75 5.53 -6.43
C GLY A 180 4.77 5.06 -7.89
N SER A 181 5.65 4.13 -8.27
CA SER A 181 5.70 3.60 -9.64
C SER A 181 4.63 2.53 -9.82
N THR A 182 3.80 2.64 -10.87
CA THR A 182 2.61 1.81 -11.11
C THR A 182 2.87 0.33 -10.83
N PHE A 183 2.23 -0.17 -9.78
CA PHE A 183 2.46 -1.48 -9.26
C PHE A 183 1.24 -2.39 -9.52
N ASP A 184 1.46 -3.58 -10.09
CA ASP A 184 0.39 -4.55 -10.34
C ASP A 184 -0.08 -5.17 -9.02
N SER A 185 -1.14 -4.58 -8.44
CA SER A 185 -1.73 -5.01 -7.17
C SER A 185 -1.99 -6.52 -7.05
N SER A 186 -2.32 -7.21 -8.16
CA SER A 186 -2.56 -8.65 -8.15
C SER A 186 -1.26 -9.43 -8.01
N GLN A 187 -0.20 -8.99 -8.69
CA GLN A 187 1.12 -9.62 -8.58
C GLN A 187 1.73 -9.42 -7.19
N LEU A 188 1.61 -8.26 -6.53
CA LEU A 188 2.12 -8.12 -5.15
C LEU A 188 1.42 -9.06 -4.19
N VAL A 189 0.08 -9.12 -4.24
CA VAL A 189 -0.64 -10.00 -3.33
C VAL A 189 -0.29 -11.46 -3.64
N LEU A 190 -0.13 -11.84 -4.91
CA LEU A 190 0.30 -13.18 -5.29
C LEU A 190 1.70 -13.50 -4.76
N THR A 191 2.68 -12.62 -4.98
CA THR A 191 4.06 -12.79 -4.48
C THR A 191 4.10 -12.82 -2.96
N ALA A 192 3.38 -11.92 -2.28
CA ALA A 192 3.28 -11.89 -0.83
C ALA A 192 2.71 -13.20 -0.29
N CYS A 193 1.59 -13.67 -0.84
CA CYS A 193 0.89 -14.85 -0.32
C CYS A 193 1.57 -16.17 -0.69
N VAL A 194 2.09 -16.30 -1.92
CA VAL A 194 2.66 -17.55 -2.46
C VAL A 194 4.17 -17.62 -2.24
N GLY A 195 4.88 -16.52 -2.43
CA GLY A 195 6.34 -16.45 -2.26
C GLY A 195 6.78 -16.60 -0.80
N PHE A 196 5.95 -16.16 0.15
CA PHE A 196 6.28 -16.15 1.58
C PHE A 196 5.31 -17.00 2.42
N LEU A 197 4.88 -18.14 1.90
CA LEU A 197 4.01 -19.12 2.59
C LEU A 197 4.60 -19.61 3.94
N ALA A 198 5.93 -19.66 4.04
CA ALA A 198 6.63 -20.06 5.27
C ALA A 198 6.42 -19.05 6.41
N ILE A 199 6.08 -17.80 6.10
CA ILE A 199 5.69 -16.80 7.09
C ILE A 199 4.26 -17.10 7.51
N THR A 200 4.12 -17.76 8.66
CA THR A 200 2.86 -18.17 9.27
C THR A 200 2.67 -17.49 10.61
N GLU A 201 1.43 -17.34 11.06
CA GLU A 201 1.16 -16.70 12.35
C GLU A 201 1.82 -17.45 13.51
N ALA A 202 1.84 -18.78 13.49
CA ALA A 202 2.52 -19.58 14.51
C ALA A 202 4.02 -19.24 14.60
N ARG A 203 4.70 -19.12 13.45
CA ARG A 203 6.11 -18.72 13.40
C ARG A 203 6.32 -17.30 13.89
N LEU A 204 5.45 -16.36 13.52
CA LEU A 204 5.55 -14.98 13.99
C LEU A 204 5.33 -14.87 15.50
N VAL A 205 4.39 -15.62 16.08
CA VAL A 205 4.16 -15.65 17.53
C VAL A 205 5.41 -16.15 18.27
N GLU A 206 6.03 -17.24 17.83
CA GLU A 206 7.28 -17.74 18.43
C GLU A 206 8.40 -16.68 18.43
N LEU A 207 8.57 -15.97 17.31
CA LEU A 207 9.58 -14.91 17.19
C LEU A 207 9.20 -13.66 18.01
N ARG A 208 7.92 -13.31 18.07
CA ARG A 208 7.43 -12.21 18.92
C ARG A 208 7.71 -12.50 20.39
N ASP A 209 7.44 -13.71 20.86
CA ASP A 209 7.68 -14.11 22.24
C ASP A 209 9.17 -14.02 22.60
N LYS A 210 10.05 -14.43 21.69
CA LYS A 210 11.50 -14.29 21.82
C LYS A 210 11.92 -12.82 21.93
N HIS A 211 11.45 -11.95 21.04
CA HIS A 211 11.89 -10.55 20.96
C HIS A 211 11.23 -9.62 21.98
N ARG A 212 10.02 -9.94 22.43
CA ARG A 212 9.29 -9.15 23.43
C ARG A 212 10.08 -9.00 24.73
N VAL A 213 10.76 -10.06 25.17
CA VAL A 213 11.62 -10.01 26.36
C VAL A 213 12.70 -8.95 26.20
N SER A 214 13.41 -8.96 25.06
CA SER A 214 14.46 -7.98 24.75
C SER A 214 13.96 -6.54 24.69
N VAL A 215 12.77 -6.32 24.10
CA VAL A 215 12.17 -4.97 24.01
C VAL A 215 11.79 -4.45 25.40
N LEU A 216 11.19 -5.28 26.25
CA LEU A 216 10.82 -4.91 27.62
C LEU A 216 12.06 -4.59 28.47
N GLU A 217 13.11 -5.41 28.39
CA GLU A 217 14.37 -5.17 29.09
C GLU A 217 15.03 -3.86 28.64
N ALA A 218 15.14 -3.63 27.32
CA ALA A 218 15.68 -2.39 26.77
C ALA A 218 14.85 -1.16 27.17
N MET A 219 13.55 -1.34 27.38
CA MET A 219 12.67 -0.28 27.81
C MET A 219 12.79 0.03 29.32
N GLU A 220 12.91 -0.99 30.16
CA GLU A 220 13.16 -0.84 31.58
C GLU A 220 14.52 -0.17 31.85
N GLU A 221 15.55 -0.56 31.10
CA GLU A 221 16.88 0.06 31.09
C GLU A 221 16.80 1.56 30.78
N ARG A 222 16.10 1.94 29.70
CA ARG A 222 15.86 3.34 29.32
C ARG A 222 15.11 4.12 30.40
N SER A 223 14.12 3.50 31.04
CA SER A 223 13.36 4.11 32.15
C SER A 223 14.22 4.32 33.40
N ARG A 224 15.10 3.37 33.74
CA ARG A 224 16.09 3.50 34.82
C ARG A 224 17.07 4.63 34.54
N GLN A 225 17.64 4.69 33.33
CA GLN A 225 18.59 5.74 32.95
C GLN A 225 17.93 7.12 32.94
N GLY A 226 16.68 7.23 32.46
CA GLY A 226 15.91 8.48 32.49
C GLY A 226 15.57 8.96 33.90
N LYS A 227 15.28 8.05 34.84
CA LYS A 227 15.07 8.39 36.26
C LYS A 227 16.36 8.86 36.92
N VAL A 228 17.48 8.16 36.70
CA VAL A 228 18.81 8.55 37.22
C VAL A 228 19.23 9.95 36.72
N TRP A 229 18.94 10.27 35.45
CA TRP A 229 19.17 11.60 34.89
C TRP A 229 18.28 12.67 35.52
N LYS A 230 16.97 12.40 35.71
CA LYS A 230 16.03 13.32 36.39
C LYS A 230 16.42 13.56 37.85
N ASP A 231 16.85 12.53 38.56
CA ASP A 231 17.30 12.62 39.95
C ASP A 231 18.62 13.41 40.07
N SER A 232 19.55 13.21 39.12
CA SER A 232 20.79 13.99 39.03
C SER A 232 20.52 15.47 38.75
N LYS A 233 19.55 15.78 37.89
CA LYS A 233 19.13 17.17 37.59
C LYS A 233 18.41 17.81 38.80
N SER A 234 17.56 17.05 39.50
CA SER A 234 16.89 17.45 40.74
C SER A 234 17.89 17.72 41.88
N LEU A 235 18.92 16.89 42.01
CA LEU A 235 20.05 17.10 42.93
C LEU A 235 20.86 18.35 42.56
N ALA A 236 21.12 18.59 41.27
CA ALA A 236 21.80 19.80 40.81
C ALA A 236 20.99 21.07 41.09
N THR A 237 19.66 21.03 40.95
CA THR A 237 18.76 22.16 41.30
C THR A 237 18.69 22.40 42.81
N LYS A 238 18.76 21.34 43.62
CA LYS A 238 18.88 21.44 45.09
C LYS A 238 20.24 22.00 45.53
N LEU A 239 21.33 21.63 44.83
CA LEU A 239 22.67 22.20 45.05
C LEU A 239 22.76 23.67 44.64
N TYR A 240 22.06 24.08 43.58
CA TYR A 240 22.01 25.48 43.15
C TYR A 240 21.18 26.37 44.10
N SER A 241 20.10 25.84 44.68
CA SER A 241 19.28 26.57 45.67
C SER A 241 19.91 26.65 47.06
N PHE A 242 20.84 25.75 47.41
CA PHE A 242 21.56 25.79 48.68
C PHE A 242 22.64 26.89 48.76
N LYS A 243 22.99 27.53 47.64
CA LYS A 243 24.02 28.58 47.59
C LYS A 243 23.49 30.01 47.66
N HIS A 244 22.17 30.19 47.82
CA HIS A 244 21.53 31.51 47.82
C HIS A 244 20.69 31.84 49.06
N ASP A 245 21.02 31.25 50.21
CA ASP A 245 20.40 31.66 51.47
C ASP A 245 21.44 31.93 52.57
N LYS A 246 21.98 33.16 52.55
CA LYS A 246 22.49 33.83 53.75
C LYS A 246 22.13 35.31 53.70
N GLY A 247 21.06 35.64 54.42
CA GLY A 247 20.97 36.86 55.22
C GLY A 247 20.38 38.08 54.54
N ARG A 248 19.07 38.27 54.70
CA ARG A 248 18.43 39.58 54.60
C ARG A 248 17.84 39.90 55.96
N ASP A 249 18.38 40.91 56.64
CA ASP A 249 17.72 41.56 57.76
C ASP A 249 18.17 43.03 57.88
N GLY A 250 17.20 43.92 58.05
CA GLY A 250 17.38 45.18 58.79
C GLY A 250 17.71 46.49 58.05
N ARG A 251 16.64 47.25 57.71
CA ARG A 251 16.40 48.68 58.04
C ARG A 251 17.32 49.82 57.54
N SER A 252 16.71 50.68 56.71
CA SER A 252 16.56 52.15 56.77
C SER A 252 17.75 53.13 56.78
N SER A 253 17.60 54.13 55.88
CA SER A 253 17.86 55.58 56.03
C SER A 253 19.16 56.19 55.50
N GLU A 254 18.96 57.39 54.97
CA GLU A 254 19.83 58.39 54.33
C GLU A 254 21.17 58.69 55.04
N GLY A 255 22.14 59.25 54.29
CA GLY A 255 23.23 60.03 54.86
C GLY A 255 24.54 60.04 54.06
N ASP A 256 25.01 61.26 53.80
CA ASP A 256 26.24 61.66 53.09
C ASP A 256 27.59 61.13 53.63
N ASN A 257 28.59 61.31 52.75
CA ASN A 257 30.00 61.68 53.00
C ASN A 257 31.08 60.60 53.21
N SER A 258 32.00 60.62 52.23
CA SER A 258 33.47 60.60 52.32
C SER A 258 34.19 59.55 53.19
N LEU A 259 34.96 58.67 52.53
CA LEU A 259 36.45 58.63 52.57
C LEU A 259 37.02 57.29 52.06
N SER A 260 37.97 57.43 51.14
CA SER A 260 39.17 56.61 50.87
C SER A 260 39.14 55.09 51.11
N GLY A 261 39.32 54.33 50.02
CA GLY A 261 39.71 52.92 50.05
C GLY A 261 40.31 52.48 48.71
N SER A 262 41.63 52.34 48.69
CA SER A 262 42.54 51.92 47.62
C SER A 262 42.03 50.89 46.60
N ALA A 263 42.23 51.19 45.30
CA ALA A 263 42.32 50.20 44.23
C ALA A 263 43.43 50.60 43.23
N SER A 264 44.67 50.41 43.65
CA SER A 264 45.88 50.56 42.83
C SER A 264 46.16 49.28 42.04
N THR A 265 45.60 49.09 40.83
CA THR A 265 46.18 48.17 39.82
C THR A 265 45.56 48.37 38.42
N PHE A 266 45.90 49.47 37.73
CA PHE A 266 45.79 49.48 36.25
C PHE A 266 46.59 50.61 35.57
N ASP A 267 47.06 51.60 36.33
CA ASP A 267 47.76 52.79 35.79
C ASP A 267 49.25 52.58 35.42
N ASP A 268 49.82 51.40 35.68
CA ASP A 268 51.25 51.14 35.44
C ASP A 268 51.56 50.49 34.08
N PHE A 269 50.59 50.36 33.16
CA PHE A 269 50.81 49.67 31.87
C PHE A 269 50.77 50.56 30.62
N LEU A 270 50.56 51.88 30.74
CA LEU A 270 50.44 52.79 29.59
C LEU A 270 51.27 54.08 29.70
N CYS A 271 52.48 54.02 30.24
CA CYS A 271 53.46 55.12 30.19
C CYS A 271 54.88 54.67 29.79
N GLY A 272 54.97 53.77 28.82
CA GLY A 272 56.20 53.52 28.09
C GLY A 272 55.93 53.70 26.62
N LEU A 273 56.08 54.92 26.12
CA LEU A 273 56.42 55.32 24.74
C LEU A 273 56.06 56.81 24.54
N SER A 274 56.79 57.68 25.21
CA SER A 274 56.95 59.07 24.77
C SER A 274 58.33 59.18 24.13
N SER A 275 58.36 59.31 22.81
CA SER A 275 59.51 59.85 22.08
C SER A 275 58.99 60.89 21.11
N ASP A 276 59.44 62.12 21.31
CA ASP A 276 59.08 63.33 20.57
C ASP A 276 59.45 63.25 19.08
N ALA A 277 58.54 63.67 18.20
CA ALA A 277 58.84 64.21 16.88
C ALA A 277 57.68 65.08 16.35
N GLU A 278 57.96 66.38 16.25
CA GLU A 278 57.46 67.40 15.31
C GLU A 278 56.03 67.34 14.73
N LEU A 279 55.24 68.35 15.11
CA LEU A 279 54.33 69.18 14.30
C LEU A 279 53.89 68.66 12.92
N ASP A 280 52.64 68.19 12.85
CA ASP A 280 51.67 68.67 11.86
C ASP A 280 50.25 68.51 12.44
N CYS A 281 49.38 69.50 12.17
CA CYS A 281 48.05 69.64 12.77
C CYS A 281 47.18 68.38 12.61
N LEU A 282 47.14 67.53 13.65
CA LEU A 282 46.16 66.46 13.78
C LEU A 282 44.80 67.08 14.16
N PRO A 283 43.69 66.72 13.48
CA PRO A 283 42.36 67.12 13.92
C PRO A 283 42.17 66.66 15.36
N ASP A 284 41.55 67.51 16.19
CA ASP A 284 41.26 67.22 17.59
C ASP A 284 40.68 65.80 17.69
N LEU A 285 41.16 65.00 18.66
CA LEU A 285 40.75 63.60 18.81
C LEU A 285 39.22 63.49 18.93
N GLN A 286 38.59 64.54 19.45
CA GLN A 286 37.15 64.70 19.53
C GLN A 286 36.48 64.74 18.15
N ASP A 287 37.05 65.45 17.19
CA ASP A 287 36.50 65.59 15.82
C ASP A 287 36.64 64.30 15.02
N GLN A 288 37.72 63.55 15.22
CA GLN A 288 37.90 62.22 14.61
C GLN A 288 36.87 61.22 15.14
N VAL A 289 36.59 61.26 16.45
CA VAL A 289 35.56 60.43 17.07
C VAL A 289 34.17 60.79 16.56
N VAL A 290 33.87 62.08 16.37
CA VAL A 290 32.60 62.52 15.78
C VAL A 290 32.47 62.04 14.34
N TRP A 291 33.53 62.16 13.54
CA TRP A 291 33.53 61.67 12.15
C TRP A 291 33.31 60.16 12.07
N LEU A 292 34.02 59.37 12.89
CA LEU A 292 33.85 57.91 12.94
C LEU A 292 32.45 57.49 13.38
N LYS A 293 31.81 58.25 14.29
CA LYS A 293 30.41 57.99 14.68
C LYS A 293 29.44 58.24 13.53
N VAL A 294 29.62 59.33 12.78
CA VAL A 294 28.80 59.62 11.60
C VAL A 294 28.98 58.56 10.53
N GLU A 295 30.22 58.15 10.27
CA GLU A 295 30.54 57.12 9.29
C GLU A 295 29.99 55.74 9.70
N LEU A 296 30.06 55.38 10.98
CA LEU A 296 29.45 54.16 11.50
C LEU A 296 27.92 54.18 11.35
N CYS A 297 27.27 55.30 11.65
CA CYS A 297 25.82 55.46 11.43
C CYS A 297 25.46 55.30 9.95
N ARG A 298 26.22 55.92 9.04
CA ARG A 298 26.05 55.79 7.60
C ARG A 298 26.16 54.33 7.14
N LEU A 299 27.19 53.62 7.59
CA LEU A 299 27.40 52.21 7.26
C LEU A 299 26.30 51.29 7.86
N LEU A 300 25.80 51.60 9.05
CA LEU A 300 24.69 50.85 9.66
C LEU A 300 23.38 51.06 8.89
N GLU A 301 23.11 52.28 8.42
CA GLU A 301 21.96 52.57 7.56
C GLU A 301 22.08 51.91 6.19
N GLU A 302 23.26 51.94 5.57
CA GLU A 302 23.54 51.22 4.33
C GLU A 302 23.32 49.71 4.50
N LYS A 303 23.86 49.11 5.56
CA LYS A 303 23.66 47.68 5.89
C LYS A 303 22.18 47.37 6.11
N ARG A 304 21.45 48.20 6.85
CA ARG A 304 20.01 48.02 7.08
C ARG A 304 19.22 48.10 5.76
N SER A 305 19.58 49.04 4.89
CA SER A 305 18.96 49.19 3.57
C SER A 305 19.26 47.99 2.65
N ALA A 306 20.47 47.41 2.74
CA ALA A 306 20.85 46.23 1.98
C ALA A 306 20.09 44.99 2.43
N ILE A 307 19.86 44.83 3.75
CA ILE A 307 19.08 43.73 4.32
C ILE A 307 17.61 43.82 3.83
N LEU A 308 16.99 44.99 3.92
CA LEU A 308 15.61 45.17 3.43
C LEU A 308 15.47 44.83 1.94
N ARG A 309 16.41 45.27 1.09
CA ARG A 309 16.40 44.90 -0.33
C ARG A 309 16.57 43.41 -0.56
N ALA A 310 17.35 42.72 0.27
CA ALA A 310 17.52 41.27 0.17
C ALA A 310 16.22 40.53 0.53
N GLU A 311 15.50 40.96 1.57
CA GLU A 311 14.19 40.42 1.95
C GLU A 311 13.12 40.67 0.86
N GLU A 312 13.11 41.85 0.24
CA GLU A 312 12.23 42.17 -0.89
C GLU A 312 12.52 41.29 -2.12
N LEU A 313 13.79 41.02 -2.42
CA LEU A 313 14.18 40.12 -3.52
C LEU A 313 13.83 38.66 -3.22
N GLU A 314 13.99 38.22 -1.98
CA GLU A 314 13.62 36.86 -1.56
C GLU A 314 12.10 36.64 -1.69
N THR A 315 11.29 37.60 -1.22
CA THR A 315 9.83 37.53 -1.37
C THR A 315 9.40 37.56 -2.83
N ALA A 316 10.02 38.39 -3.68
CA ALA A 316 9.76 38.40 -5.11
C ALA A 316 10.14 37.07 -5.80
N LEU A 317 11.26 36.46 -5.41
CA LEU A 317 11.70 35.16 -5.92
C LEU A 317 10.71 34.05 -5.53
N MET A 318 10.26 34.02 -4.27
CA MET A 318 9.26 33.05 -3.80
C MET A 318 7.95 33.15 -4.60
N GLU A 319 7.44 34.36 -4.83
CA GLU A 319 6.22 34.55 -5.61
C GLU A 319 6.41 34.18 -7.09
N MET A 320 7.58 34.45 -7.69
CA MET A 320 7.89 34.03 -9.06
C MET A 320 7.91 32.50 -9.19
N VAL A 321 8.63 31.80 -8.30
CA VAL A 321 8.70 30.32 -8.29
C VAL A 321 7.32 29.71 -8.08
N LYS A 322 6.51 30.29 -7.20
CA LYS A 322 5.12 29.85 -6.96
C LYS A 322 4.24 30.04 -8.19
N GLN A 323 4.39 31.15 -8.92
CA GLN A 323 3.67 31.38 -10.17
C GLN A 323 4.09 30.41 -11.28
N ASP A 324 5.39 30.15 -11.42
CA ASP A 324 5.90 29.21 -12.42
C ASP A 324 5.48 27.77 -12.13
N ASN A 325 5.60 27.33 -10.88
CA ASN A 325 5.06 26.03 -10.44
C ASN A 325 3.57 25.91 -10.73
N ARG A 326 2.78 26.98 -10.47
CA ARG A 326 1.34 27.01 -10.75
C ARG A 326 1.05 26.88 -12.25
N ARG A 327 1.82 27.55 -13.10
CA ARG A 327 1.69 27.46 -14.57
C ARG A 327 2.02 26.06 -15.07
N GLU A 328 3.12 25.48 -14.61
CA GLU A 328 3.51 24.11 -14.97
C GLU A 328 2.47 23.07 -14.53
N LEU A 329 1.98 23.18 -13.29
CA LEU A 329 0.91 22.33 -12.77
C LEU A 329 -0.37 22.49 -13.60
N SER A 330 -0.75 23.71 -13.94
CA SER A 330 -1.96 23.97 -14.75
C SER A 330 -1.84 23.37 -16.15
N ALA A 331 -0.68 23.50 -16.80
CA ALA A 331 -0.43 22.89 -18.11
C ALA A 331 -0.44 21.36 -18.06
N LYS A 332 0.11 20.75 -16.99
CA LYS A 332 0.04 19.30 -16.77
C LYS A 332 -1.39 18.82 -16.55
N ILE A 333 -2.19 19.55 -15.77
CA ILE A 333 -3.62 19.24 -15.54
C ILE A 333 -4.38 19.27 -16.87
N GLU A 334 -4.21 20.33 -17.67
CA GLU A 334 -4.90 20.46 -18.97
C GLU A 334 -4.53 19.30 -19.92
N LYS A 335 -3.25 18.90 -19.95
CA LYS A 335 -2.82 17.74 -20.74
C LYS A 335 -3.47 16.44 -20.27
N LEU A 336 -3.52 16.20 -18.96
CA LEU A 336 -4.15 15.01 -18.38
C LEU A 336 -5.67 15.00 -18.62
N GLU A 337 -6.32 16.17 -18.56
CA GLU A 337 -7.75 16.29 -18.88
C GLU A 337 -8.05 15.93 -20.34
N GLN A 338 -7.19 16.35 -21.28
CA GLN A 338 -7.30 15.97 -22.69
C GLN A 338 -7.09 14.46 -22.90
N GLU A 339 -6.10 13.86 -22.24
CA GLU A 339 -5.85 12.41 -22.28
C GLU A 339 -7.04 11.63 -21.70
N MET A 340 -7.58 12.07 -20.56
CA MET A 340 -8.76 11.47 -19.93
C MET A 340 -10.01 11.58 -20.81
N TYR A 341 -10.19 12.70 -21.51
CA TYR A 341 -11.28 12.86 -22.47
C TYR A 341 -11.13 11.89 -23.65
N GLY A 342 -9.90 11.74 -24.18
CA GLY A 342 -9.59 10.77 -25.22
C GLY A 342 -9.89 9.32 -24.78
N LEU A 343 -9.42 8.93 -23.60
CA LEU A 343 -9.66 7.59 -23.04
C LEU A 343 -11.16 7.31 -22.82
N ARG A 344 -11.92 8.29 -22.31
CA ARG A 344 -13.37 8.16 -22.13
C ARG A 344 -14.10 7.93 -23.45
N ARG A 345 -13.68 8.60 -24.52
CA ARG A 345 -14.23 8.41 -25.87
C ARG A 345 -13.95 7.01 -26.38
N THR A 346 -12.69 6.55 -26.30
CA THR A 346 -12.32 5.19 -26.72
C THR A 346 -13.06 4.12 -25.92
N LEU A 347 -13.26 4.34 -24.61
CA LEU A 347 -14.02 3.42 -23.77
C LEU A 347 -15.50 3.35 -24.20
N ALA A 348 -16.12 4.48 -24.55
CA ALA A 348 -17.48 4.51 -25.04
C ALA A 348 -17.62 3.76 -26.38
N GLU A 349 -16.70 3.99 -27.32
CA GLU A 349 -16.66 3.27 -28.60
C GLU A 349 -16.47 1.76 -28.39
N LYS A 350 -15.64 1.35 -27.43
CA LYS A 350 -15.45 -0.08 -27.10
C LYS A 350 -16.68 -0.72 -26.48
N LYS A 351 -17.40 0.00 -25.61
CA LYS A 351 -18.66 -0.48 -25.02
C LYS A 351 -19.75 -0.65 -26.09
N GLU A 352 -19.84 0.27 -27.03
CA GLU A 352 -20.76 0.14 -28.17
C GLU A 352 -20.40 -1.07 -29.05
N GLN A 353 -19.12 -1.27 -29.31
CA GLN A 353 -18.62 -2.43 -30.06
C GLN A 353 -18.91 -3.76 -29.35
N GLU A 354 -18.76 -3.81 -28.01
CA GLU A 354 -19.08 -4.98 -27.19
C GLU A 354 -20.59 -5.29 -27.21
N ALA A 355 -21.44 -4.28 -27.08
CA ALA A 355 -22.89 -4.44 -27.15
C ALA A 355 -23.35 -4.99 -28.51
N ALA A 356 -22.78 -4.48 -29.61
CA ALA A 356 -23.06 -4.99 -30.95
C ALA A 356 -22.60 -6.45 -31.12
N MET A 357 -21.44 -6.81 -30.55
CA MET A 357 -20.93 -8.18 -30.60
C MET A 357 -21.84 -9.15 -29.82
N LEU A 358 -22.33 -8.75 -28.64
CA LEU A 358 -23.28 -9.54 -27.86
C LEU A 358 -24.59 -9.78 -28.62
N GLU A 359 -25.11 -8.77 -29.33
CA GLU A 359 -26.32 -8.93 -30.14
C GLU A 359 -26.13 -9.93 -31.28
N VAL A 360 -24.97 -9.90 -31.95
CA VAL A 360 -24.63 -10.89 -32.99
C VAL A 360 -24.51 -12.29 -32.39
N LEU A 361 -23.85 -12.42 -31.23
CA LEU A 361 -23.68 -13.71 -30.54
C LEU A 361 -25.03 -14.33 -30.18
N MET A 362 -25.96 -13.52 -29.63
CA MET A 362 -27.32 -13.97 -29.34
C MET A 362 -28.06 -14.44 -30.59
N ARG A 363 -27.92 -13.75 -31.73
CA ARG A 363 -28.54 -14.18 -33.00
C ARG A 363 -27.98 -15.51 -33.49
N VAL A 364 -26.65 -15.68 -33.41
CA VAL A 364 -25.98 -16.92 -33.81
C VAL A 364 -26.40 -18.09 -32.92
N GLU A 365 -26.50 -17.89 -31.60
CA GLU A 365 -26.96 -18.92 -30.67
C GLU A 365 -28.43 -19.32 -30.96
N GLN A 366 -29.29 -18.35 -31.25
CA GLN A 366 -30.68 -18.60 -31.63
C GLN A 366 -30.77 -19.41 -32.94
N GLU A 367 -29.99 -19.05 -33.96
CA GLU A 367 -29.92 -19.78 -35.22
C GLU A 367 -29.39 -21.20 -35.01
N GLN A 368 -28.32 -21.37 -34.23
CA GLN A 368 -27.78 -22.69 -33.89
C GLN A 368 -28.84 -23.57 -33.21
N LYS A 369 -29.59 -23.01 -32.25
CA LYS A 369 -30.67 -23.73 -31.58
C LYS A 369 -31.74 -24.20 -32.56
N ILE A 370 -32.18 -23.33 -33.48
CA ILE A 370 -33.16 -23.69 -34.52
C ILE A 370 -32.61 -24.79 -35.43
N THR A 371 -31.34 -24.68 -35.85
CA THR A 371 -30.72 -25.70 -36.71
C THR A 371 -30.59 -27.06 -36.01
N GLU A 372 -30.28 -27.06 -34.71
CA GLU A 372 -30.16 -28.28 -33.93
C GLU A 372 -31.53 -28.93 -33.67
N GLU A 373 -32.56 -28.13 -33.37
CA GLU A 373 -33.94 -28.62 -33.26
C GLU A 373 -34.41 -29.25 -34.59
N ALA A 374 -34.11 -28.62 -35.73
CA ALA A 374 -34.41 -29.17 -37.05
C ALA A 374 -33.65 -30.48 -37.31
N ARG A 375 -32.36 -30.56 -36.93
CA ARG A 375 -31.56 -31.79 -37.04
C ARG A 375 -32.17 -32.93 -36.23
N VAL A 376 -32.54 -32.68 -34.97
CA VAL A 376 -33.15 -33.68 -34.08
C VAL A 376 -34.48 -34.19 -34.63
N ILE A 377 -35.30 -33.31 -35.22
CA ILE A 377 -36.56 -33.71 -35.87
C ILE A 377 -36.28 -34.62 -37.08
N ALA A 378 -35.36 -34.21 -37.95
CA ALA A 378 -34.98 -35.01 -39.13
C ALA A 378 -34.41 -36.39 -38.74
N GLU A 379 -33.60 -36.47 -37.69
CA GLU A 379 -33.09 -37.75 -37.17
C GLU A 379 -34.21 -38.66 -36.66
N LYS A 380 -35.22 -38.10 -35.96
CA LYS A 380 -36.39 -38.86 -35.49
C LYS A 380 -37.22 -39.39 -36.65
N GLU A 381 -37.47 -38.57 -37.67
CA GLU A 381 -38.20 -38.97 -38.87
C GLU A 381 -37.45 -40.07 -39.64
N ALA A 382 -36.14 -39.91 -39.84
CA ALA A 382 -35.31 -40.93 -40.48
C ALA A 382 -35.30 -42.25 -39.68
N ALA A 383 -35.26 -42.19 -38.35
CA ALA A 383 -35.35 -43.36 -37.50
C ALA A 383 -36.73 -44.05 -37.58
N ALA A 384 -37.82 -43.28 -37.68
CA ALA A 384 -39.16 -43.81 -37.89
C ALA A 384 -39.28 -44.54 -39.23
N GLN A 385 -38.80 -43.91 -40.32
CA GLN A 385 -38.77 -44.51 -41.66
C GLN A 385 -37.96 -45.81 -41.70
N ARG A 386 -36.80 -45.86 -41.02
CA ARG A 386 -35.99 -47.09 -40.91
C ARG A 386 -36.77 -48.22 -40.24
N ARG A 387 -37.48 -47.95 -39.14
CA ARG A 387 -38.31 -48.97 -38.46
C ARG A 387 -39.45 -49.48 -39.34
N GLU A 388 -40.10 -48.59 -40.08
CA GLU A 388 -41.14 -48.99 -41.04
C GLU A 388 -40.56 -49.87 -42.15
N PHE A 389 -39.42 -49.48 -42.71
CA PHE A 389 -38.69 -50.27 -43.71
C PHE A 389 -38.29 -51.64 -43.19
N ASP A 390 -37.74 -51.73 -41.97
CA ASP A 390 -37.37 -52.99 -41.34
C ASP A 390 -38.60 -53.89 -41.12
N SER A 391 -39.74 -53.32 -40.71
CA SER A 391 -41.01 -54.06 -40.57
C SER A 391 -41.51 -54.61 -41.91
N LEU A 392 -41.44 -53.81 -42.97
CA LEU A 392 -41.78 -54.22 -44.33
C LEU A 392 -40.86 -55.33 -44.84
N ARG A 393 -39.56 -55.21 -44.59
CA ARG A 393 -38.56 -56.21 -44.94
C ARG A 393 -38.83 -57.54 -44.24
N GLU A 394 -39.12 -57.52 -42.94
CA GLU A 394 -39.46 -58.74 -42.19
C GLU A 394 -40.72 -59.44 -42.76
N LYS A 395 -41.75 -58.66 -43.14
CA LYS A 395 -42.95 -59.20 -43.80
C LYS A 395 -42.62 -59.79 -45.18
N TYR A 396 -41.77 -59.12 -45.95
CA TYR A 396 -41.32 -59.61 -47.25
C TYR A 396 -40.56 -60.93 -47.12
N ASP A 397 -39.60 -61.01 -46.20
CA ASP A 397 -38.81 -62.22 -45.95
C ASP A 397 -39.70 -63.39 -45.51
N LYS A 398 -40.71 -63.15 -44.66
CA LYS A 398 -41.72 -64.15 -44.28
C LYS A 398 -42.53 -64.63 -45.49
N ALA A 399 -43.01 -63.72 -46.34
CA ALA A 399 -43.76 -64.07 -47.54
C ALA A 399 -42.93 -64.90 -48.52
N MET A 400 -41.66 -64.52 -48.76
CA MET A 400 -40.73 -65.28 -49.58
C MET A 400 -40.46 -66.68 -49.02
N GLY A 401 -40.33 -66.80 -47.69
CA GLY A 401 -40.21 -68.10 -47.02
C GLY A 401 -41.43 -69.00 -47.26
N LEU A 402 -42.65 -68.45 -47.21
CA LEU A 402 -43.88 -69.19 -47.50
C LEU A 402 -43.96 -69.63 -48.96
N ILE A 403 -43.59 -68.76 -49.90
CA ILE A 403 -43.55 -69.10 -51.34
C ILE A 403 -42.58 -70.25 -51.58
N ALA A 404 -41.36 -70.18 -51.05
CA ALA A 404 -40.37 -71.26 -51.18
C ALA A 404 -40.88 -72.59 -50.58
N GLN A 405 -41.67 -72.53 -49.51
CA GLN A 405 -42.30 -73.71 -48.92
C GLN A 405 -43.42 -74.28 -49.81
N MET A 406 -44.21 -73.41 -50.45
CA MET A 406 -45.22 -73.81 -51.44
C MET A 406 -44.58 -74.43 -52.68
N GLU A 407 -43.51 -73.83 -53.22
CA GLU A 407 -42.75 -74.39 -54.34
C GLU A 407 -42.24 -75.79 -54.02
N LYS A 408 -41.65 -76.01 -52.83
CA LYS A 408 -41.25 -77.35 -52.38
C LYS A 408 -42.43 -78.33 -52.34
N ARG A 409 -43.61 -77.90 -51.90
CA ARG A 409 -44.81 -78.75 -51.88
C ARG A 409 -45.31 -79.07 -53.29
N VAL A 410 -45.27 -78.11 -54.21
CA VAL A 410 -45.65 -78.32 -55.62
C VAL A 410 -44.71 -79.33 -56.26
N VAL A 411 -43.39 -79.14 -56.14
CA VAL A 411 -42.39 -80.09 -56.69
C VAL A 411 -42.59 -81.50 -56.11
N MET A 412 -42.89 -81.61 -54.82
CA MET A 412 -43.16 -82.89 -54.18
C MET A 412 -44.47 -83.51 -54.69
N ALA A 413 -45.52 -82.70 -54.88
CA ALA A 413 -46.78 -83.16 -55.45
C ALA A 413 -46.63 -83.62 -56.91
N GLU A 414 -45.89 -82.86 -57.73
CA GLU A 414 -45.54 -83.23 -59.11
C GLU A 414 -44.78 -84.56 -59.15
N SER A 415 -43.78 -84.73 -58.29
CA SER A 415 -43.01 -85.99 -58.18
C SER A 415 -43.89 -87.18 -57.78
N MET A 416 -44.83 -86.98 -56.83
CA MET A 416 -45.80 -88.03 -56.46
C MET A 416 -46.75 -88.37 -57.60
N LEU A 417 -47.20 -87.35 -58.36
CA LEU A 417 -48.10 -87.53 -59.49
C LEU A 417 -47.41 -88.31 -60.62
N GLU A 418 -46.17 -87.97 -60.94
CA GLU A 418 -45.33 -88.74 -61.86
C GLU A 418 -45.13 -90.18 -61.39
N ALA A 419 -44.84 -90.39 -60.09
CA ALA A 419 -44.72 -91.74 -59.53
C ALA A 419 -46.02 -92.55 -59.66
N THR A 420 -47.19 -91.94 -59.39
CA THR A 420 -48.49 -92.62 -59.58
C THR A 420 -48.81 -92.89 -61.04
N ALA A 421 -48.47 -91.98 -61.96
CA ALA A 421 -48.64 -92.18 -63.39
C ALA A 421 -47.74 -93.31 -63.92
N GLN A 422 -46.49 -93.39 -63.45
CA GLN A 422 -45.58 -94.50 -63.74
C GLN A 422 -46.10 -95.83 -63.16
N TYR A 423 -46.65 -95.83 -61.94
CA TYR A 423 -47.26 -97.02 -61.33
C TYR A 423 -48.49 -97.51 -62.11
N GLN A 424 -49.39 -96.61 -62.50
CA GLN A 424 -50.56 -96.94 -63.32
C GLN A 424 -50.14 -97.48 -64.70
N SER A 425 -49.19 -96.83 -65.37
CA SER A 425 -48.58 -97.31 -66.63
C SER A 425 -47.96 -98.71 -66.48
N GLY A 426 -47.34 -99.00 -65.33
CA GLY A 426 -46.82 -100.33 -64.98
C GLY A 426 -47.92 -101.39 -64.79
N GLN A 427 -49.05 -101.04 -64.16
CA GLN A 427 -50.20 -101.94 -64.02
C GLN A 427 -50.90 -102.22 -65.37
N THR A 428 -51.03 -101.22 -66.23
CA THR A 428 -51.59 -101.42 -67.58
C THR A 428 -50.69 -102.31 -68.43
N LYS A 429 -49.36 -102.22 -68.26
CA LYS A 429 -48.42 -103.15 -68.92
C LYS A 429 -48.44 -104.57 -68.34
N ALA A 430 -48.74 -104.74 -67.04
CA ALA A 430 -48.85 -106.07 -66.42
C ALA A 430 -50.16 -106.80 -66.77
N GLN A 431 -51.22 -106.08 -67.19
CA GLN A 431 -52.45 -106.68 -67.72
C GLN A 431 -52.34 -107.09 -69.21
N PHE A 432 -51.25 -106.71 -69.88
CA PHE A 432 -50.92 -107.06 -71.26
C PHE A 432 -49.58 -107.81 -71.33
N VAL A 433 -49.47 -108.98 -70.69
CA VAL A 433 -48.42 -109.97 -70.98
C VAL A 433 -49.12 -111.35 -71.03
N PRO A 434 -48.89 -112.15 -72.09
CA PRO A 434 -49.80 -113.21 -72.58
C PRO A 434 -50.01 -114.40 -71.64
#